data_AF-A0A529HX32-F1
#
_entry.id   AF-A0A529HX32-F1
#
_cell.length_a   1.000
_cell.length_b   1.000
_cell.length_c   1.000
_cell.angle_alpha   90.00
_cell.angle_beta   90.00
_cell.angle_gamma   90.00
#
_symmetry.space_group_name_H-M   'P 1'
#
loop_
_entity.id
_entity.type
_entity.pdbx_description
1 polymer ?
#
loop_
_entity_poly.entity_id
_entity_poly.type
_entity_poly.pdbx_seq_one_letter_code
_entity_poly.pdbx_strand_id
1 'polypeptide(L)'
;MSGLADLRKGTVGHWVQGGTQTAPTVPEASPIQTTLPTSAYGQTIPVVWGKCRLPASYIWVPPIVTVTSTHTEWWDTITTTTSLMSCRLRFARPLVPNSTWTVRKLYSNGALIYGASQGYRAKGLKFRTYDGRSTQGRDPTMVSEEGESNVSAHRGYLDIVLTDFDIQGFGAPPVFEAEWIQDAASTHDYDTFQTYSGEIAFGQMIPVWDQGKLYG
;
A
#
# COMPACT_ATOMS: atom_id res chain seq x y z
N MET A 1 -20.54 -79.97 16.49
CA MET A 1 -20.51 -79.41 15.12
C MET A 1 -19.98 -78.00 15.21
N SER A 2 -18.93 -77.75 14.45
CA SER A 2 -18.25 -76.47 14.25
C SER A 2 -19.21 -75.38 13.80
N GLY A 3 -19.25 -74.26 14.53
CA GLY A 3 -19.81 -72.98 14.08
C GLY A 3 -18.69 -71.96 14.14
N LEU A 4 -18.12 -71.69 12.98
CA LEU A 4 -16.96 -70.82 12.72
C LEU A 4 -17.21 -69.41 13.30
N ALA A 5 -16.56 -69.05 14.41
CA ALA A 5 -16.54 -67.67 14.88
C ALA A 5 -15.71 -66.83 13.90
N ASP A 6 -16.33 -65.80 13.32
CA ASP A 6 -15.71 -64.86 12.40
C ASP A 6 -14.54 -64.14 13.07
N LEU A 7 -13.32 -64.59 12.77
CA LEU A 7 -12.05 -64.07 13.27
C LEU A 7 -11.63 -62.76 12.57
N ARG A 8 -12.52 -62.04 11.88
CA ARG A 8 -12.18 -60.82 11.10
C ARG A 8 -12.67 -59.49 11.69
N LYS A 9 -12.74 -59.38 13.01
CA LYS A 9 -12.73 -58.06 13.67
C LYS A 9 -11.51 -57.89 14.56
N GLY A 10 -10.33 -57.91 13.92
CA GLY A 10 -9.16 -57.28 14.51
C GLY A 10 -9.49 -55.81 14.73
N THR A 11 -9.40 -55.36 15.97
CA THR A 11 -9.38 -53.94 16.31
C THR A 11 -8.30 -53.29 15.46
N VAL A 12 -8.70 -52.49 14.47
CA VAL A 12 -7.76 -51.69 13.70
C VAL A 12 -7.14 -50.73 14.71
N GLY A 13 -5.86 -50.92 15.02
CA GLY A 13 -5.10 -50.00 15.84
C GLY A 13 -5.15 -48.63 15.17
N HIS A 14 -5.94 -47.73 15.72
CA HIS A 14 -5.89 -46.32 15.39
C HIS A 14 -4.65 -45.74 16.06
N TRP A 15 -3.74 -45.19 15.25
CA TRP A 15 -2.68 -44.33 15.75
C TRP A 15 -3.34 -43.11 16.38
N VAL A 16 -3.50 -43.10 17.70
CA VAL A 16 -3.74 -41.87 18.43
C VAL A 16 -2.48 -41.03 18.24
N GLN A 17 -2.53 -40.08 17.31
CA GLN A 17 -1.54 -39.02 17.22
C GLN A 17 -1.61 -38.25 18.54
N GLY A 18 -0.72 -38.61 19.46
CA GLY A 18 -0.59 -37.94 20.74
C GLY A 18 -0.19 -36.49 20.50
N GLY A 19 -1.09 -35.58 20.87
CA GLY A 19 -0.87 -34.14 20.90
C GLY A 19 -0.82 -33.50 19.52
N THR A 20 -1.50 -32.36 19.37
CA THR A 20 -1.14 -31.38 18.35
C THR A 20 0.36 -31.16 18.50
N GLN A 21 1.16 -31.44 17.46
CA GLN A 21 2.55 -31.00 17.48
C GLN A 21 2.51 -29.50 17.69
N THR A 22 3.03 -29.04 18.83
CA THR A 22 3.18 -27.62 19.09
C THR A 22 4.04 -27.09 17.96
N ALA A 23 3.42 -26.35 17.04
CA ALA A 23 4.17 -25.64 16.02
C ALA A 23 5.29 -24.88 16.74
N PRO A 24 6.52 -24.86 16.20
CA PRO A 24 7.58 -24.06 16.80
C PRO A 24 7.01 -22.67 17.04
N THR A 25 7.21 -22.12 18.24
CA THR A 25 6.74 -20.78 18.58
C THR A 25 7.44 -19.80 17.63
N VAL A 26 6.79 -19.50 16.51
CA VAL A 26 7.24 -18.48 15.57
C VAL A 26 7.06 -17.17 16.33
N PRO A 27 8.12 -16.36 16.50
CA PRO A 27 7.97 -15.04 17.09
C PRO A 27 6.89 -14.29 16.33
N GLU A 28 5.86 -13.80 17.02
CA GLU A 28 4.89 -12.93 16.38
C GLU A 28 5.64 -11.71 15.82
N ALA A 29 5.38 -11.42 14.54
CA ALA A 29 5.92 -10.21 13.94
C ALA A 29 5.44 -9.01 14.77
N SER A 30 6.38 -8.16 15.19
CA SER A 30 6.04 -6.93 15.92
C SER A 30 4.94 -6.18 15.16
N PRO A 31 3.83 -5.79 15.81
CA PRO A 31 2.76 -5.02 15.16
C PRO A 31 3.24 -3.62 14.75
N ILE A 32 4.38 -3.19 15.30
CA ILE A 32 5.05 -1.95 14.98
C ILE A 32 6.14 -2.26 13.96
N GLN A 33 6.01 -1.64 12.79
CA GLN A 33 7.06 -1.60 11.78
C GLN A 33 8.24 -0.78 12.32
N THR A 34 9.31 -1.45 12.71
CA THR A 34 10.50 -0.84 13.32
C THR A 34 11.57 -0.41 12.30
N THR A 35 11.35 -0.70 11.01
CA THR A 35 12.28 -0.33 9.94
C THR A 35 11.69 0.82 9.11
N LEU A 36 12.44 1.93 9.09
CA LEU A 36 12.30 2.94 8.05
C LEU A 36 12.78 2.30 6.73
N PRO A 37 12.06 2.46 5.62
CA PRO A 37 12.52 1.89 4.37
C PRO A 37 13.73 2.67 3.88
N THR A 38 14.91 2.16 4.20
CA THR A 38 16.17 2.65 3.68
C THR A 38 16.42 1.98 2.33
N SER A 39 17.13 2.66 1.44
CA SER A 39 17.59 2.17 0.13
C SER A 39 18.64 1.05 0.23
N ALA A 40 18.71 0.35 1.36
CA ALA A 40 19.72 -0.66 1.62
C ALA A 40 19.41 -1.96 0.86
N TYR A 41 20.45 -2.53 0.25
CA TYR A 41 20.39 -3.88 -0.29
C TYR A 41 20.31 -4.91 0.85
N GLY A 42 19.59 -6.01 0.61
CA GLY A 42 19.43 -7.10 1.59
C GLY A 42 18.25 -6.93 2.55
N GLN A 43 17.43 -5.90 2.38
CA GLN A 43 16.17 -5.79 3.10
C GLN A 43 15.19 -6.89 2.67
N THR A 44 14.54 -7.52 3.64
CA THR A 44 13.50 -8.52 3.39
C THR A 44 12.30 -7.85 2.71
N ILE A 45 11.85 -8.42 1.59
CA ILE A 45 10.63 -7.96 0.92
C ILE A 45 9.43 -8.64 1.59
N PRO A 46 8.49 -7.89 2.18
CA PRO A 46 7.33 -8.49 2.81
C PRO A 46 6.40 -9.12 1.77
N VAL A 47 5.76 -10.22 2.16
CA VAL A 47 4.71 -10.88 1.39
C VAL A 47 3.36 -10.55 2.03
N VAL A 48 2.42 -10.03 1.24
CA VAL A 48 1.16 -9.48 1.77
C VAL A 48 -0.08 -10.05 1.09
N TRP A 49 -1.19 -10.02 1.82
CA TRP A 49 -2.54 -10.39 1.36
C TRP A 49 -3.58 -9.45 1.99
N GLY A 50 -4.71 -9.24 1.32
CA GLY A 50 -5.78 -8.37 1.79
C GLY A 50 -5.45 -6.88 1.75
N LYS A 51 -5.72 -6.16 2.84
CA LYS A 51 -5.49 -4.71 2.97
C LYS A 51 -4.31 -4.44 3.90
N CYS A 52 -3.35 -3.64 3.47
CA CYS A 52 -2.17 -3.32 4.28
C CYS A 52 -1.69 -1.89 4.04
N ARG A 53 -1.09 -1.26 5.07
CA ARG A 53 -0.27 -0.05 4.93
C ARG A 53 1.18 -0.47 5.04
N LEU A 54 1.98 -0.11 4.05
CA LEU A 54 3.35 -0.55 3.92
C LEU A 54 4.29 0.62 3.68
N PRO A 55 5.54 0.53 4.16
CA PRO A 55 6.59 1.46 3.79
C PRO A 55 7.15 1.12 2.41
N ALA A 56 7.75 2.11 1.77
CA ALA A 56 8.34 1.95 0.45
C ALA A 56 9.86 2.06 0.46
N SER A 57 10.56 1.04 -0.04
CA SER A 57 12.00 1.09 -0.29
C SER A 57 12.31 1.66 -1.67
N TYR A 58 13.33 2.52 -1.75
CA TYR A 58 13.82 3.05 -3.02
C TYR A 58 14.59 1.96 -3.80
N ILE A 59 14.17 1.69 -5.04
CA ILE A 59 14.79 0.69 -5.93
C ILE A 59 15.53 1.35 -7.10
N TRP A 60 15.05 2.50 -7.54
CA TRP A 60 15.68 3.27 -8.60
C TRP A 60 15.40 4.75 -8.39
N VAL A 61 16.44 5.57 -8.56
CA VAL A 61 16.40 7.03 -8.49
C VAL A 61 17.43 7.54 -9.50
N PRO A 62 17.03 8.22 -10.58
CA PRO A 62 17.96 8.93 -11.45
C PRO A 62 18.52 10.17 -10.73
N PRO A 63 19.55 10.84 -11.26
CA PRO A 63 20.06 12.07 -10.69
C PRO A 63 18.94 13.11 -10.44
N ILE A 64 18.98 13.75 -9.27
CA ILE A 64 17.99 14.78 -8.89
C ILE A 64 18.16 15.99 -9.81
N VAL A 65 17.04 16.47 -10.36
CA VAL A 65 17.02 17.63 -11.26
C VAL A 65 16.68 18.87 -10.47
N THR A 66 17.61 19.82 -10.37
CA THR A 66 17.37 21.12 -9.76
C THR A 66 17.21 22.17 -10.86
N VAL A 67 16.06 22.83 -10.88
CA VAL A 67 15.74 23.92 -11.80
C VAL A 67 15.66 25.22 -11.03
N THR A 68 16.54 26.16 -11.36
CA THR A 68 16.50 27.53 -10.83
C THR A 68 15.95 28.43 -11.93
N SER A 69 14.82 29.09 -11.66
CA SER A 69 14.25 30.10 -12.55
C SER A 69 14.35 31.46 -11.88
N THR A 70 14.92 32.42 -12.60
CA THR A 70 15.03 33.81 -12.16
C THR A 70 14.27 34.68 -13.14
N HIS A 71 13.33 35.47 -12.64
CA HIS A 71 12.63 36.48 -13.45
C HIS A 71 12.50 37.79 -12.68
N THR A 72 12.42 38.89 -13.42
CA THR A 72 12.30 40.24 -12.84
C THR A 72 10.84 40.68 -12.89
N GLU A 73 10.26 40.95 -11.72
CA GLU A 73 8.93 41.54 -11.59
C GLU A 73 9.06 42.90 -10.89
N TRP A 74 8.52 43.95 -11.51
CA TRP A 74 8.35 45.28 -10.89
C TRP A 74 9.56 45.75 -10.05
N TRP A 75 10.75 45.67 -10.63
CA TRP A 75 12.04 46.08 -10.05
C TRP A 75 12.66 45.14 -8.99
N ASP A 76 12.07 43.97 -8.75
CA ASP A 76 12.63 42.93 -7.89
C ASP A 76 13.00 41.67 -8.70
N THR A 77 14.10 41.01 -8.31
CA THR A 77 14.59 39.79 -8.95
C THR A 77 14.16 38.60 -8.11
N ILE A 78 13.09 37.93 -8.53
CA ILE A 78 12.57 36.76 -7.84
C ILE A 78 13.28 35.52 -8.40
N THR A 79 13.98 34.80 -7.52
CA THR A 79 14.63 33.52 -7.85
C THR A 79 13.88 32.39 -7.17
N THR A 80 13.34 31.47 -7.97
CA THR A 80 12.66 30.26 -7.49
C THR A 80 13.48 29.04 -7.86
N THR A 81 13.91 28.29 -6.85
CA THR A 81 14.62 27.01 -7.02
C THR A 81 13.65 25.87 -6.72
N THR A 82 13.51 24.93 -7.65
CA THR A 82 12.72 23.70 -7.48
C THR A 82 13.62 22.49 -7.69
N SER A 83 13.55 21.53 -6.78
CA SER A 83 14.28 20.26 -6.89
C SER A 83 13.28 19.14 -7.12
N LEU A 84 13.41 18.47 -8.26
CA LEU A 84 12.51 17.42 -8.72
C LEU A 84 13.22 16.07 -8.67
N MET A 85 12.53 15.08 -8.12
CA MET A 85 13.01 13.71 -8.00
C MET A 85 12.02 12.74 -8.64
N SER A 86 12.51 11.92 -9.57
CA SER A 86 11.81 10.73 -10.03
C SER A 86 12.30 9.54 -9.23
N CYS A 87 11.44 8.57 -8.92
CA CYS A 87 11.89 7.36 -8.23
C CYS A 87 10.95 6.19 -8.42
N ARG A 88 11.49 4.98 -8.30
CA ARG A 88 10.73 3.73 -8.16
C ARG A 88 10.79 3.26 -6.72
N LEU A 89 9.62 3.12 -6.13
CA LEU A 89 9.40 2.69 -4.76
C LEU A 89 8.81 1.28 -4.77
N ARG A 90 9.31 0.40 -3.89
CA ARG A 90 8.83 -0.97 -3.71
C ARG A 90 8.25 -1.16 -2.31
N PHE A 91 7.06 -1.74 -2.25
CA PHE A 91 6.34 -1.96 -1.00
C PHE A 91 6.35 -3.42 -0.56
N ALA A 92 5.94 -4.33 -1.44
CA ALA A 92 5.79 -5.74 -1.10
C ALA A 92 5.73 -6.64 -2.34
N ARG A 93 5.70 -7.93 -2.09
CA ARG A 93 5.29 -8.96 -3.05
C ARG A 93 3.88 -9.46 -2.70
N PRO A 94 2.96 -9.58 -3.66
CA PRO A 94 1.67 -10.20 -3.39
C PRO A 94 1.83 -11.70 -3.10
N LEU A 95 1.08 -12.21 -2.11
CA LEU A 95 1.06 -13.64 -1.77
C LEU A 95 0.58 -14.48 -2.95
N VAL A 96 -0.51 -14.05 -3.60
CA VAL A 96 -1.07 -14.70 -4.78
C VAL A 96 -0.44 -14.08 -6.03
N PRO A 97 0.29 -14.87 -6.85
CA PRO A 97 0.83 -14.38 -8.12
C PRO A 97 -0.27 -13.89 -9.05
N ASN A 98 0.00 -12.82 -9.83
CA ASN A 98 -0.96 -12.22 -10.76
C ASN A 98 -2.31 -11.79 -10.14
N SER A 99 -2.36 -11.53 -8.83
CA SER A 99 -3.53 -10.91 -8.20
C SER A 99 -3.61 -9.42 -8.54
N THR A 100 -4.83 -8.87 -8.54
CA THR A 100 -5.06 -7.44 -8.78
C THR A 100 -4.91 -6.66 -7.48
N TRP A 101 -4.16 -5.56 -7.54
CA TRP A 101 -3.96 -4.66 -6.41
C TRP A 101 -4.18 -3.21 -6.83
N THR A 102 -4.62 -2.40 -5.88
CA THR A 102 -4.71 -0.95 -6.08
C THR A 102 -4.23 -0.20 -4.85
N VAL A 103 -3.75 1.03 -5.08
CA VAL A 103 -3.33 1.95 -4.02
C VAL A 103 -4.54 2.79 -3.60
N ARG A 104 -4.89 2.72 -2.32
CA ARG A 104 -5.96 3.56 -1.75
C ARG A 104 -5.45 4.91 -1.28
N LYS A 105 -4.26 4.92 -0.67
CA LYS A 105 -3.66 6.13 -0.10
C LYS A 105 -2.15 6.09 -0.28
N LEU A 106 -1.55 7.25 -0.51
CA LEU A 106 -0.10 7.43 -0.53
C LEU A 106 0.25 8.57 0.42
N TYR A 107 1.32 8.36 1.18
CA TYR A 107 1.81 9.28 2.19
C TYR A 107 3.28 9.61 1.91
N SER A 108 3.67 10.84 2.22
CA SER A 108 5.05 11.33 2.22
C SER A 108 5.35 11.96 3.57
N ASN A 109 6.39 11.50 4.27
CA ASN A 109 6.73 11.92 5.65
C ASN A 109 5.51 11.96 6.59
N GLY A 110 4.62 10.96 6.48
CA GLY A 110 3.39 10.86 7.26
C GLY A 110 2.21 11.73 6.78
N ALA A 111 2.43 12.69 5.88
CA ALA A 111 1.38 13.52 5.29
C ALA A 111 0.71 12.81 4.10
N LEU A 112 -0.62 12.89 3.99
CA LEU A 112 -1.37 12.32 2.87
C LEU A 112 -1.08 13.13 1.60
N ILE A 113 -0.64 12.46 0.53
CA ILE A 113 -0.39 13.07 -0.79
C ILE A 113 -1.34 12.54 -1.88
N TYR A 114 -1.95 11.37 -1.67
CA TYR A 114 -2.99 10.84 -2.53
C TYR A 114 -4.00 10.05 -1.70
N GLY A 115 -5.28 10.21 -1.98
CA GLY A 115 -6.36 9.45 -1.36
C GLY A 115 -7.48 9.15 -2.35
N ALA A 116 -7.56 7.90 -2.80
CA ALA A 116 -8.54 7.43 -3.77
C ALA A 116 -9.99 7.65 -3.27
N SER A 117 -10.25 7.45 -1.98
CA SER A 117 -11.60 7.59 -1.41
C SER A 117 -12.18 9.01 -1.48
N GLN A 118 -11.33 10.03 -1.42
CA GLN A 118 -11.75 11.43 -1.40
C GLN A 118 -11.41 12.14 -2.73
N GLY A 119 -10.88 11.40 -3.71
CA GLY A 119 -10.33 11.98 -4.95
C GLY A 119 -9.16 12.93 -4.72
N TYR A 120 -8.53 12.88 -3.54
CA TYR A 120 -7.47 13.81 -3.17
C TYR A 120 -6.17 13.47 -3.89
N ARG A 121 -5.55 14.47 -4.51
CA ARG A 121 -4.20 14.37 -5.08
C ARG A 121 -3.46 15.67 -4.84
N ALA A 122 -2.27 15.59 -4.23
CA ALA A 122 -1.41 16.74 -4.04
C ALA A 122 -1.07 17.39 -5.40
N LYS A 123 -0.96 18.72 -5.40
CA LYS A 123 -0.66 19.49 -6.61
C LYS A 123 0.65 19.02 -7.23
N GLY A 124 0.65 18.78 -8.54
CA GLY A 124 1.85 18.36 -9.27
C GLY A 124 2.27 16.90 -9.06
N LEU A 125 1.58 16.14 -8.19
CA LEU A 125 1.90 14.74 -7.96
C LEU A 125 1.62 13.92 -9.23
N LYS A 126 2.66 13.33 -9.82
CA LYS A 126 2.57 12.36 -10.92
C LYS A 126 3.12 11.02 -10.43
N PHE A 127 2.29 9.99 -10.45
CA PHE A 127 2.73 8.64 -10.16
C PHE A 127 1.98 7.62 -11.01
N ARG A 128 2.61 6.44 -11.15
CA ARG A 128 2.04 5.24 -11.74
C ARG A 128 2.21 4.08 -10.76
N THR A 129 1.14 3.31 -10.59
CA THR A 129 1.12 2.13 -9.72
C THR A 129 1.29 0.87 -10.54
N TYR A 130 2.00 -0.10 -9.96
CA TYR A 130 2.24 -1.39 -10.54
C TYR A 130 1.81 -2.47 -9.56
N ASP A 131 0.88 -3.33 -9.99
CA ASP A 131 0.34 -4.45 -9.20
C ASP A 131 1.18 -5.73 -9.35
N GLY A 132 2.23 -5.69 -10.17
CA GLY A 132 3.19 -6.78 -10.30
C GLY A 132 2.77 -7.90 -11.25
N ARG A 133 1.84 -7.67 -12.17
CA ARG A 133 1.45 -8.66 -13.20
C ARG A 133 2.63 -9.12 -14.04
N SER A 134 2.60 -10.39 -14.44
CA SER A 134 3.61 -10.98 -15.34
C SER A 134 3.66 -10.32 -16.72
N THR A 135 2.56 -9.74 -17.20
CA THR A 135 2.47 -9.02 -18.47
C THR A 135 2.95 -7.58 -18.39
N GLN A 136 3.30 -7.08 -17.20
CA GLN A 136 3.73 -5.71 -17.02
C GLN A 136 5.00 -5.41 -17.84
N GLY A 137 4.96 -4.29 -18.55
CA GLY A 137 6.09 -3.76 -19.32
C GLY A 137 7.10 -3.01 -18.44
N ARG A 138 8.12 -2.46 -19.11
CA ARG A 138 9.04 -1.50 -18.52
C ARG A 138 8.29 -0.20 -18.18
N ASP A 139 8.73 0.51 -17.15
CA ASP A 139 8.12 1.80 -16.83
C ASP A 139 8.60 2.88 -17.81
N PRO A 140 7.69 3.68 -18.41
CA PRO A 140 8.07 4.75 -19.34
C PRO A 140 9.00 5.81 -18.77
N THR A 141 8.87 6.17 -17.48
CA THR A 141 9.73 7.19 -16.84
C THR A 141 11.14 6.64 -16.67
N MET A 142 11.28 5.37 -16.29
CA MET A 142 12.61 4.73 -16.27
C MET A 142 13.21 4.63 -17.68
N VAL A 143 12.39 4.26 -18.68
CA VAL A 143 12.84 4.12 -20.07
C VAL A 143 13.27 5.46 -20.67
N SER A 144 12.61 6.57 -20.33
CA SER A 144 13.01 7.89 -20.80
C SER A 144 14.35 8.36 -20.21
N GLU A 145 14.66 7.97 -18.98
CA GLU A 145 15.90 8.37 -18.30
C GLU A 145 17.11 7.51 -18.68
N GLU A 146 16.97 6.18 -18.67
CA GLU A 146 18.10 5.24 -18.79
C GLU A 146 18.18 4.55 -20.16
N GLY A 147 17.11 4.66 -20.97
CA GLY A 147 16.97 3.96 -22.24
C GLY A 147 16.44 2.54 -22.11
N GLU A 148 15.74 2.08 -23.14
CA GLU A 148 14.99 0.81 -23.10
C GLU A 148 15.88 -0.42 -22.86
N SER A 149 17.13 -0.43 -23.35
CA SER A 149 18.06 -1.54 -23.16
C SER A 149 18.52 -1.72 -21.71
N ASN A 150 18.53 -0.64 -20.92
CA ASN A 150 19.10 -0.62 -19.58
C ASN A 150 18.05 -0.78 -18.47
N VAL A 151 16.76 -0.72 -18.83
CA VAL A 151 15.66 -0.81 -17.88
C VAL A 151 15.10 -2.22 -17.83
N SER A 152 14.91 -2.75 -16.62
CA SER A 152 14.23 -4.04 -16.41
C SER A 152 12.72 -3.85 -16.22
N ALA A 153 11.93 -4.85 -16.62
CA ALA A 153 10.52 -4.90 -16.26
C ALA A 153 10.37 -5.54 -14.87
N HIS A 154 10.18 -4.72 -13.84
CA HIS A 154 10.01 -5.19 -12.47
C HIS A 154 8.60 -5.78 -12.30
N ARG A 155 8.52 -7.11 -12.38
CA ARG A 155 7.28 -7.90 -12.25
C ARG A 155 7.22 -8.59 -10.90
N GLY A 156 6.02 -8.92 -10.44
CA GLY A 156 5.79 -9.66 -9.20
C GLY A 156 5.97 -8.84 -7.91
N TYR A 157 6.00 -7.51 -8.01
CA TYR A 157 6.12 -6.59 -6.89
C TYR A 157 5.07 -5.48 -6.98
N LEU A 158 4.61 -5.03 -5.81
CA LEU A 158 3.81 -3.83 -5.65
C LEU A 158 4.77 -2.64 -5.62
N ASP A 159 4.82 -1.92 -6.74
CA ASP A 159 5.72 -0.79 -6.92
C ASP A 159 4.92 0.47 -7.28
N ILE A 160 5.47 1.63 -6.95
CA ILE A 160 4.99 2.93 -7.43
C ILE A 160 6.17 3.66 -8.06
N VAL A 161 5.96 4.21 -9.25
CA VAL A 161 6.92 5.13 -9.87
C VAL A 161 6.39 6.56 -9.75
N LEU A 162 7.16 7.43 -9.11
CA LEU A 162 6.94 8.86 -9.04
C LEU A 162 7.75 9.55 -10.13
N THR A 163 7.17 10.57 -10.76
CA THR A 163 7.82 11.35 -11.82
C THR A 163 7.78 12.82 -11.45
N ASP A 164 8.93 13.49 -11.48
CA ASP A 164 9.09 14.91 -11.15
C ASP A 164 8.48 15.29 -9.79
N PHE A 165 8.70 14.49 -8.75
CA PHE A 165 8.19 14.81 -7.42
C PHE A 165 8.99 15.95 -6.80
N ASP A 166 8.32 17.02 -6.39
CA ASP A 166 8.96 18.17 -5.76
C ASP A 166 9.45 17.82 -4.35
N ILE A 167 10.77 17.84 -4.18
CA ILE A 167 11.45 17.58 -2.91
C ILE A 167 12.01 18.86 -2.27
N GLN A 168 11.86 20.03 -2.91
CA GLN A 168 12.45 21.28 -2.42
C GLN A 168 12.00 21.61 -0.99
N GLY A 169 10.70 21.43 -0.71
CA GLY A 169 10.14 21.67 0.63
C GLY A 169 10.54 20.64 1.68
N PHE A 170 11.06 19.48 1.28
CA PHE A 170 11.49 18.42 2.19
C PHE A 170 12.98 18.51 2.54
N GLY A 171 13.80 19.16 1.70
CA GLY A 171 15.25 19.30 1.87
C GLY A 171 16.06 18.01 1.67
N ALA A 172 15.40 16.85 1.74
CA ALA A 172 15.95 15.53 1.48
C ALA A 172 14.86 14.63 0.85
N PRO A 173 15.23 13.53 0.18
CA PRO A 173 14.27 12.52 -0.27
C PRO A 173 13.39 12.04 0.91
N PRO A 174 12.06 12.16 0.82
CA PRO A 174 11.16 11.83 1.93
C PRO A 174 10.96 10.32 2.09
N VAL A 175 10.33 9.90 3.18
CA VAL A 175 9.87 8.51 3.35
C VAL A 175 8.47 8.37 2.78
N PHE A 176 8.23 7.30 2.04
CA PHE A 176 6.92 7.01 1.45
C PHE A 176 6.25 5.80 2.11
N GLU A 177 4.94 5.88 2.24
CA GLU A 177 4.09 4.78 2.70
C GLU A 177 2.82 4.73 1.87
N ALA A 178 2.27 3.54 1.62
CA ALA A 178 1.06 3.39 0.84
C ALA A 178 0.12 2.36 1.46
N GLU A 179 -1.18 2.65 1.38
CA GLU A 179 -2.25 1.71 1.68
C GLU A 179 -2.62 0.96 0.40
N TRP A 180 -2.40 -0.35 0.41
CA TRP A 180 -2.71 -1.27 -0.68
C TRP A 180 -3.91 -2.15 -0.33
N ILE A 181 -4.70 -2.51 -1.33
CA ILE A 181 -5.81 -3.46 -1.19
C ILE A 181 -5.78 -4.48 -2.33
N GLN A 182 -5.88 -5.76 -1.96
CA GLN A 182 -6.03 -6.89 -2.87
C GLN A 182 -7.48 -6.99 -3.32
N ASP A 183 -7.68 -7.21 -4.62
CA ASP A 183 -8.99 -7.39 -5.25
C ASP A 183 -9.97 -6.24 -4.97
N ALA A 184 -9.65 -5.07 -5.50
CA ALA A 184 -10.61 -3.98 -5.52
C ALA A 184 -11.74 -4.31 -6.50
N ALA A 185 -12.90 -4.72 -5.96
CA ALA A 185 -14.17 -4.52 -6.62
C ALA A 185 -14.25 -3.05 -7.10
N SER A 186 -14.77 -2.83 -8.30
CA SER A 186 -14.97 -1.49 -8.89
C SER A 186 -15.93 -0.61 -8.06
N THR A 187 -16.64 -1.21 -7.11
CA THR A 187 -17.48 -0.55 -6.12
C THR A 187 -16.85 -0.74 -4.74
N HIS A 188 -16.38 0.35 -4.15
CA HIS A 188 -15.82 0.34 -2.81
C HIS A 188 -16.96 0.48 -1.81
N ASP A 189 -17.20 -0.52 -0.96
CA ASP A 189 -18.07 -0.34 0.20
C ASP A 189 -17.37 0.61 1.18
N TYR A 190 -18.01 1.75 1.40
CA TYR A 190 -17.57 2.77 2.34
C TYR A 190 -18.36 2.58 3.62
N ASP A 191 -17.72 2.00 4.64
CA ASP A 191 -18.26 2.13 5.99
C ASP A 191 -17.82 3.50 6.52
N THR A 192 -18.69 4.50 6.33
CA THR A 192 -18.45 5.85 6.82
C THR A 192 -19.00 5.89 8.23
N PHE A 193 -18.12 5.72 9.23
CA PHE A 193 -18.50 5.94 10.61
C PHE A 193 -18.81 7.44 10.78
N GLN A 194 -20.10 7.79 10.73
CA GLN A 194 -20.58 9.08 11.23
C GLN A 194 -20.33 9.06 12.74
N THR A 195 -19.28 9.71 13.19
CA THR A 195 -19.22 10.13 14.59
C THR A 195 -20.35 11.12 14.76
N TYR A 196 -21.42 10.72 15.42
CA TYR A 196 -22.39 11.69 15.94
C TYR A 196 -21.62 12.58 16.91
N SER A 197 -21.14 13.73 16.43
CA SER A 197 -20.73 14.82 17.31
C SER A 197 -21.97 15.16 18.13
N GLY A 198 -21.81 15.43 19.43
CA GLY A 198 -22.91 15.75 20.35
C GLY A 198 -23.63 17.08 20.06
N GLU A 199 -23.62 17.52 18.81
CA GLU A 199 -24.36 18.66 18.30
C GLU A 199 -25.66 18.13 17.67
N ILE A 200 -26.78 18.69 18.11
CA ILE A 200 -28.10 18.36 17.59
C ILE A 200 -28.18 18.88 16.16
N ALA A 201 -27.97 18.01 15.16
CA ALA A 201 -28.28 18.31 13.78
C ALA A 201 -29.76 17.98 13.51
N PHE A 202 -30.59 18.99 13.25
CA PHE A 202 -32.02 18.81 12.96
C PHE A 202 -32.31 17.89 11.77
N GLY A 203 -31.31 17.61 10.92
CA GLY A 203 -31.41 16.65 9.81
C GLY A 203 -31.19 15.18 10.19
N GLN A 204 -30.80 14.88 11.42
CA GLN A 204 -30.51 13.52 11.91
C GLN A 204 -31.49 13.04 12.99
N MET A 205 -32.50 13.85 13.32
CA MET A 205 -33.48 13.51 14.33
C MET A 205 -34.60 12.63 13.74
N ILE A 206 -34.94 11.54 14.43
CA ILE A 206 -35.99 10.62 14.02
C ILE A 206 -37.26 10.96 14.83
N PRO A 207 -38.31 11.51 14.19
CA PRO A 207 -39.58 11.75 14.84
C PRO A 207 -40.37 10.44 15.02
N VAL A 208 -40.80 10.18 16.25
CA VAL A 208 -41.74 9.10 16.56
C VAL A 208 -43.11 9.73 16.79
N TRP A 209 -43.89 9.77 15.72
CA TRP A 209 -45.18 10.46 15.63
C TRP A 209 -46.18 9.95 16.68
N ASP A 210 -46.15 8.65 16.96
CA ASP A 210 -47.07 7.99 17.89
C ASP A 210 -46.81 8.35 19.36
N GLN A 211 -45.64 8.91 19.66
CA GLN A 211 -45.24 9.28 21.03
C GLN A 211 -45.02 10.79 21.18
N GLY A 212 -45.13 11.57 20.11
CA GLY A 212 -44.84 13.01 20.11
C GLY A 212 -43.40 13.33 20.54
N LYS A 213 -42.47 12.38 20.37
CA LYS A 213 -41.08 12.50 20.81
C LYS A 213 -40.14 12.57 19.61
N LEU A 214 -39.05 13.32 19.80
CA LEU A 214 -37.99 13.48 18.83
C LEU A 214 -36.70 12.92 19.45
N TYR A 215 -36.13 11.90 18.81
CA TYR A 215 -34.88 11.28 19.23
C TYR A 215 -33.76 11.74 18.29
N GLY A 216 -32.59 12.06 18.86
CA GLY A 216 -31.39 12.48 18.14
C GLY A 216 -30.15 12.15 18.95
#